data_AF-A0A927NSB5-F1
#
_entry.id   AF-A0A927NSB5-F1
#
_cell.length_a   1.000
_cell.length_b   1.000
_cell.length_c   1.000
_cell.angle_alpha   90.00
_cell.angle_beta   90.00
_cell.angle_gamma   90.00
#
_symmetry.space_group_name_H-M   'P 1'
#
loop_
_entity.id
_entity.type
_entity.pdbx_description
1 polymer ?
#
loop_
_entity_poly.entity_id
_entity_poly.type
_entity_poly.pdbx_seq_one_letter_code
_entity_poly.pdbx_strand_id
1 'polypeptide(L)'
;MIKTAVRLDKIRRLNETSIEILKIIIEKIGAGTGRVDYGEIAEQLKLGRSSVKYAIDQMIRYGTIQIVDRELCVRDSIIWFEE
;
A
#
# COMPACT_ATOMS: atom_id res chain seq x y z
N MET A 1 15.78 5.34 -11.81
CA MET A 1 14.46 5.45 -11.12
C MET A 1 14.38 4.39 -10.02
N ILE A 2 13.83 4.69 -8.83
CA ILE A 2 13.62 3.68 -7.78
C ILE A 2 12.31 2.95 -8.08
N LYS A 3 12.33 1.62 -8.15
CA LYS A 3 11.13 0.79 -8.34
C LYS A 3 10.96 -0.16 -7.16
N THR A 4 9.70 -0.46 -6.83
CA THR A 4 9.31 -1.41 -5.78
C THR A 4 8.51 -2.55 -6.42
N ALA A 5 8.91 -3.80 -6.19
CA ALA A 5 8.06 -4.97 -6.48
C ALA A 5 7.41 -5.45 -5.21
N VAL A 6 6.19 -5.96 -5.39
CA VAL A 6 5.47 -6.73 -4.38
C VAL A 6 5.25 -8.12 -4.95
N ARG A 7 5.42 -9.14 -4.11
CA ARG A 7 5.16 -10.53 -4.51
C ARG A 7 3.72 -10.72 -4.99
N LEU A 8 3.55 -11.39 -6.13
CA LEU A 8 2.23 -11.59 -6.75
C LEU A 8 1.23 -12.30 -5.82
N ASP A 9 1.68 -13.28 -5.03
CA ASP A 9 0.82 -14.01 -4.09
C ASP A 9 0.18 -13.11 -3.03
N LYS A 10 0.81 -11.98 -2.71
CA LYS A 10 0.32 -10.99 -1.74
C LYS A 10 -0.73 -10.04 -2.31
N ILE A 11 -0.84 -9.93 -3.63
CA ILE A 11 -1.78 -9.01 -4.29
C ILE A 11 -2.91 -9.75 -5.02
N ARG A 12 -2.81 -11.07 -5.23
CA ARG A 12 -3.83 -11.90 -5.89
C ARG A 12 -5.23 -11.81 -5.28
N ARG A 13 -5.35 -11.46 -4.00
CA ARG A 13 -6.63 -11.33 -3.28
C ARG A 13 -7.17 -9.89 -3.26
N LEU A 14 -6.42 -8.94 -3.81
CA LEU A 14 -6.79 -7.53 -3.85
C LEU A 14 -7.61 -7.26 -5.11
N ASN A 15 -8.68 -6.48 -4.94
CA ASN A 15 -9.40 -5.92 -6.09
C ASN A 15 -8.64 -4.71 -6.67
N GLU A 16 -9.09 -4.22 -7.83
CA GLU A 16 -8.45 -3.10 -8.53
C GLU A 16 -8.31 -1.85 -7.64
N THR A 17 -9.36 -1.47 -6.91
CA THR A 17 -9.30 -0.32 -5.99
C THR A 17 -8.24 -0.49 -4.91
N SER A 18 -8.11 -1.69 -4.35
CA SER A 18 -7.08 -2.01 -3.36
C SER A 18 -5.68 -1.93 -4.00
N ILE A 19 -5.52 -2.38 -5.24
CA ILE A 19 -4.24 -2.25 -5.96
C ILE A 19 -3.88 -0.79 -6.17
N GLU A 20 -4.82 0.09 -6.55
CA GLU A 20 -4.55 1.53 -6.71
C GLU A 20 -4.17 2.19 -5.38
N ILE A 21 -4.85 1.85 -4.28
CA ILE A 21 -4.47 2.33 -2.95
C ILE A 21 -3.06 1.86 -2.58
N LEU A 22 -2.73 0.59 -2.87
CA LEU A 22 -1.40 0.04 -2.60
C LEU A 22 -0.30 0.78 -3.39
N LYS A 23 -0.54 1.13 -4.65
CA LYS A 23 0.40 1.92 -5.46
C LYS A 23 0.70 3.26 -4.81
N ILE A 24 -0.33 4.00 -4.39
CA ILE A 24 -0.15 5.30 -3.72
C ILE A 24 0.62 5.14 -2.41
N ILE A 25 0.34 4.09 -1.64
CA ILE A 25 1.09 3.80 -0.41
C ILE A 25 2.57 3.57 -0.75
N ILE A 26 2.88 2.74 -1.74
CA ILE A 26 4.25 2.46 -2.19
C ILE A 26 4.95 3.74 -2.68
N GLU A 27 4.27 4.60 -3.41
CA GLU A 27 4.82 5.90 -3.85
C GLU A 27 5.16 6.80 -2.67
N LYS A 28 4.35 6.77 -1.60
CA LYS A 28 4.58 7.58 -0.40
C LYS A 28 5.68 7.04 0.52
N ILE A 29 5.79 5.73 0.69
CA ILE A 29 6.66 5.12 1.72
C ILE A 29 7.80 4.26 1.17
N GLY A 30 7.84 4.00 -0.13
CA GLY A 30 8.80 3.10 -0.75
C GLY A 30 8.68 1.67 -0.21
N ALA A 31 9.82 1.02 0.08
CA ALA A 31 9.87 -0.26 0.81
C ALA A 31 10.14 -0.09 2.31
N GLY A 32 9.98 1.12 2.85
CA GLY A 32 10.19 1.41 4.27
C GLY A 32 8.91 1.27 5.10
N THR A 33 8.94 1.92 6.27
CA THR A 33 7.74 2.24 7.04
C THR A 33 7.35 3.69 6.76
N GLY A 34 6.06 4.00 6.85
CA GLY A 34 5.64 5.40 6.81
C GLY A 34 4.20 5.61 7.25
N ARG A 35 3.93 6.83 7.72
CA ARG A 35 2.57 7.29 7.99
C ARG A 35 1.91 7.70 6.68
N VAL A 36 0.65 7.33 6.55
CA VAL A 36 -0.15 7.60 5.36
C VAL A 36 -1.43 8.28 5.80
N ASP A 37 -1.76 9.43 5.19
CA ASP A 37 -3.04 10.09 5.40
C ASP A 37 -4.11 9.46 4.51
N TYR A 38 -5.08 8.80 5.15
CA TYR A 38 -6.16 8.12 4.42
C TYR A 38 -7.11 9.11 3.75
N GLY A 39 -7.20 10.35 4.25
CA GLY A 39 -7.97 11.42 3.64
C GLY A 39 -7.37 11.85 2.30
N GLU A 40 -6.05 12.01 2.24
CA GLU A 40 -5.34 12.38 1.01
C GLU A 40 -5.50 11.31 -0.08
N ILE A 41 -5.36 10.02 0.28
CA ILE A 41 -5.61 8.91 -0.67
C ILE A 41 -7.07 8.91 -1.14
N ALA A 42 -8.01 9.14 -0.23
CA ALA A 42 -9.43 9.18 -0.55
C ALA A 42 -9.75 10.31 -1.54
N GLU A 43 -9.18 11.49 -1.35
CA GLU A 43 -9.32 12.63 -2.26
C GLU A 43 -8.72 12.31 -3.64
N GLN A 44 -7.49 11.79 -3.69
CA GLN A 44 -6.81 11.44 -4.93
C GLN A 44 -7.59 10.42 -5.78
N LEU A 45 -8.21 9.44 -5.13
CA LEU A 45 -8.97 8.38 -5.81
C LEU A 45 -10.49 8.67 -5.92
N LYS A 46 -10.96 9.83 -5.42
CA LYS A 46 -12.40 10.16 -5.32
C LYS A 46 -13.21 9.07 -4.61
N LEU A 47 -12.66 8.55 -3.51
CA LEU A 47 -13.26 7.50 -2.67
C LEU A 47 -13.69 8.07 -1.31
N GLY A 48 -14.49 7.30 -0.57
CA GLY A 48 -14.72 7.56 0.85
C GLY A 48 -13.49 7.16 1.69
N ARG A 49 -13.16 7.95 2.72
CA ARG A 49 -12.08 7.61 3.68
C ARG A 49 -12.30 6.24 4.34
N SER A 50 -13.55 5.84 4.57
CA SER A 50 -13.91 4.51 5.08
C SER A 50 -13.57 3.39 4.10
N SER A 51 -13.76 3.61 2.79
CA SER A 51 -13.37 2.66 1.74
C SER A 51 -11.86 2.46 1.70
N VAL A 52 -11.09 3.55 1.82
CA VAL A 52 -9.62 3.47 1.90
C VAL A 52 -9.18 2.68 3.13
N LYS A 53 -9.76 3.01 4.30
CA LYS A 53 -9.49 2.26 5.54
C LYS A 53 -9.81 0.78 5.39
N TYR A 54 -10.97 0.44 4.83
CA TYR A 54 -11.38 -0.94 4.63
C TYR A 54 -10.40 -1.70 3.73
N ALA A 55 -9.96 -1.10 2.62
CA ALA A 55 -8.98 -1.71 1.72
C ALA A 55 -7.63 -1.97 2.43
N ILE A 56 -7.14 -0.99 3.20
CA ILE A 56 -5.90 -1.14 3.99
C ILE A 56 -6.05 -2.26 5.04
N ASP A 57 -7.19 -2.31 5.73
CA ASP A 57 -7.47 -3.36 6.71
C ASP A 57 -7.48 -4.76 6.04
N GLN A 58 -8.00 -4.89 4.81
CA GLN A 58 -7.91 -6.14 4.03
C GLN A 58 -6.48 -6.48 3.63
N MET A 59 -5.67 -5.50 3.20
CA MET A 59 -4.25 -5.72 2.88
C MET A 59 -3.45 -6.19 4.10
N ILE A 60 -3.76 -5.65 5.29
CA ILE A 60 -3.17 -6.12 6.55
C ILE A 60 -3.57 -7.57 6.81
N ARG A 61 -4.86 -7.89 6.67
CA ARG A 61 -5.38 -9.24 6.85
C ARG A 61 -4.77 -10.25 5.87
N TYR A 62 -4.53 -9.86 4.64
CA TYR A 62 -3.90 -10.71 3.63
C TYR A 62 -2.37 -10.74 3.70
N GLY A 63 -1.78 -9.96 4.61
CA GLY A 63 -0.33 -9.91 4.81
C GLY A 63 0.41 -9.23 3.67
N THR A 64 -0.24 -8.32 2.95
CA THR A 64 0.39 -7.41 1.99
C THR A 64 1.01 -6.22 2.72
N ILE A 65 0.30 -5.69 3.72
CA ILE A 65 0.75 -4.60 4.60
C ILE A 65 0.89 -5.14 6.02
N GLN A 66 1.78 -4.54 6.80
CA GLN A 66 1.81 -4.68 8.25
C GLN A 66 1.94 -3.32 8.93
N ILE A 67 1.61 -3.28 10.22
CA ILE A 67 1.83 -2.10 11.06
C ILE A 67 3.09 -2.35 11.89
N VAL A 68 4.06 -1.43 11.80
CA VAL A 68 5.29 -1.42 12.59
C VAL A 68 5.38 -0.05 13.25
N ASP A 69 5.49 0.02 14.57
CA ASP A 69 5.60 1.29 15.31
C ASP A 69 4.54 2.35 14.96
N ARG A 70 3.30 1.90 14.71
CA ARG A 70 2.14 2.72 14.28
C ARG A 70 2.24 3.27 12.85
N GLU A 71 3.16 2.75 12.04
CA GLU A 71 3.34 3.08 10.64
C GLU A 71 3.02 1.90 9.73
N LEU A 72 2.65 2.16 8.48
CA LEU A 72 2.43 1.12 7.48
C LEU A 72 3.75 0.67 6.88
N CYS A 73 3.85 -0.61 6.54
CA CYS A 73 4.98 -1.21 5.83
C CYS A 73 4.47 -2.23 4.82
N VAL A 74 4.98 -2.19 3.59
CA VAL A 74 4.65 -3.16 2.54
C VAL A 74 5.53 -4.39 2.69
N ARG A 75 4.92 -5.54 3.01
CA ARG A 75 5.63 -6.79 3.29
C ARG A 75 6.25 -7.38 2.05
N ASP A 76 7.42 -8.01 2.24
CA ASP A 76 8.13 -8.78 1.21
C ASP A 76 8.34 -7.96 -0.09
N SER A 77 8.49 -6.63 0.05
CA SER A 77 8.75 -5.73 -1.06
C SER A 77 10.26 -5.64 -1.35
N ILE A 78 10.62 -5.54 -2.62
CA ILE A 78 12.00 -5.45 -3.08
C ILE A 78 12.19 -4.10 -3.77
N ILE A 79 13.24 -3.37 -3.40
CA ILE A 79 13.68 -2.17 -4.12
C ILE A 79 14.72 -2.57 -5.17
N TRP A 80 14.59 -2.05 -6.39
CA TRP A 80 15.71 -2.02 -7.34
C TRP A 80 15.88 -0.65 -7.99
N PHE A 81 17.08 -0.45 -8.51
CA PHE A 81 17.48 0.74 -9.27
C PHE A 81 17.47 0.39 -10.75
N GLU A 82 16.77 1.20 -11.54
CA GLU A 82 16.87 1.19 -12.99
C GLU A 82 17.78 2.36 -13.41
N GLU A 83 18.82 2.07 -14.19
CA GLU A 83 19.76 3.05 -14.78
C GLU A 83 19.05 3.98 -15.77
#